data_AF-A0A8H4NEW9-F1
#
_entry.id   AF-A0A8H4NEW9-F1
#
_cell.length_a   1.000
_cell.length_b   1.000
_cell.length_c   1.000
_cell.angle_alpha   90.00
_cell.angle_beta   90.00
_cell.angle_gamma   90.00
#
_symmetry.space_group_name_H-M   'P 1'
#
loop_
_entity.id
_entity.type
_entity.pdbx_description
1 polymer ?
#
loop_
_entity_poly.entity_id
_entity_poly.type
_entity_poly.pdbx_seq_one_letter_code
_entity_poly.pdbx_strand_id
1 'polypeptide(L)'
;MASSTVRMFGFEGAGAARLIEDPEDGKGFLKKINDAAYASLLGDGLDRMNENMAKRLKPFVDALAMHARASEPLDLYAWCRHTITLASTSGEFGPQNPFESPEIEQAFWTFERSLVPLNINFLPRLTARKGLRARETVIRAFETYYENAGHVDSSEFIYARWKFQNDAGTPLHDIARPEAGIPLGLMTNTNNGKPFQVMTDMGPVIFINPSLADEIRNDDRLDFNRFLHRMFLTQYPGLDAVASLFGDHSEVFTTTIRKNLTHFLVGIISDATAELP
;
A
#
# COMPACT_ATOMS: atom_id res chain seq x y z
N MET A 1 21.55 -5.24 -22.07
CA MET A 1 20.53 -5.80 -21.15
C MET A 1 19.38 -4.80 -21.09
N ALA A 2 18.13 -5.20 -21.37
CA ALA A 2 16.99 -4.31 -21.18
C ALA A 2 16.94 -3.84 -19.72
N SER A 3 16.67 -2.55 -19.48
CA SER A 3 16.49 -2.01 -18.13
C SER A 3 15.36 -2.77 -17.39
N SER A 4 15.47 -2.90 -16.06
CA SER A 4 14.41 -3.48 -15.20
C SER A 4 13.03 -2.90 -15.54
N THR A 5 13.00 -1.60 -15.85
CA THR A 5 11.77 -0.87 -16.18
C THR A 5 11.15 -1.29 -17.50
N VAL A 6 11.97 -1.61 -18.51
CA VAL A 6 11.49 -2.14 -19.80
C VAL A 6 10.74 -3.45 -19.59
N ARG A 7 11.27 -4.33 -18.72
CA ARG A 7 10.66 -5.64 -18.43
C ARG A 7 9.37 -5.51 -17.61
N MET A 8 9.38 -4.67 -16.58
CA MET A 8 8.23 -4.47 -15.69
C MET A 8 7.01 -3.96 -16.46
N PHE A 9 7.19 -2.95 -17.32
CA PHE A 9 6.08 -2.28 -18.02
C PHE A 9 5.87 -2.75 -19.47
N GLY A 10 6.69 -3.71 -19.93
CA GLY A 10 6.50 -4.35 -21.24
C GLY A 10 6.76 -3.43 -22.42
N PHE A 11 7.76 -2.56 -22.33
CA PHE A 11 8.15 -1.74 -23.47
C PHE A 11 8.76 -2.62 -24.57
N GLU A 12 8.35 -2.39 -25.81
CA GLU A 12 8.83 -3.13 -26.98
C GLU A 12 9.35 -2.16 -28.06
N GLY A 13 10.20 -2.67 -28.96
CA GLY A 13 10.67 -1.95 -30.14
C GLY A 13 11.20 -0.52 -29.87
N ALA A 14 10.66 0.45 -30.60
CA ALA A 14 11.05 1.85 -30.51
C ALA A 14 10.77 2.47 -29.12
N GLY A 15 9.71 2.05 -28.43
CA GLY A 15 9.42 2.51 -27.07
C GLY A 15 10.47 2.03 -26.06
N ALA A 16 11.00 0.81 -26.22
CA ALA A 16 12.11 0.32 -25.41
C ALA A 16 13.44 1.03 -25.73
N ALA A 17 13.68 1.37 -26.99
CA ALA A 17 14.88 2.11 -27.41
C ALA A 17 14.92 3.51 -26.80
N ARG A 18 13.80 4.24 -26.81
CA ARG A 18 13.69 5.58 -26.20
C ARG A 18 13.97 5.61 -24.69
N LEU A 19 13.72 4.52 -23.99
CA LEU A 19 14.05 4.40 -22.56
C LEU A 19 15.54 4.21 -22.29
N ILE A 20 16.26 3.65 -23.27
CA ILE A 20 17.67 3.27 -23.17
C ILE A 20 18.56 4.36 -23.78
N GLU A 21 18.07 5.06 -24.80
CA GLU A 21 18.79 6.12 -25.50
C GLU A 21 18.60 7.47 -24.80
N ASP A 22 19.69 7.98 -24.20
CA ASP A 22 19.89 9.42 -24.11
C ASP A 22 21.38 9.74 -24.33
N PRO A 23 21.78 10.06 -25.58
CA PRO A 23 23.17 10.30 -25.92
C PRO A 23 23.73 11.64 -25.41
N GLU A 24 22.88 12.59 -24.99
CA GLU A 24 23.32 13.97 -24.75
C GLU A 24 23.65 14.31 -23.28
N ASP A 25 22.91 13.78 -22.31
CA ASP A 25 23.12 14.10 -20.88
C ASP A 25 23.20 12.87 -19.96
N GLY A 26 23.06 11.66 -20.51
CA GLY A 26 23.10 10.40 -19.76
C GLY A 26 21.92 10.19 -18.81
N LYS A 27 20.88 11.04 -18.85
CA LYS A 27 19.67 10.92 -18.02
C LYS A 27 18.58 10.25 -18.85
N GLY A 28 18.41 8.93 -18.69
CA GLY A 28 17.40 8.17 -19.45
C GLY A 28 16.00 8.78 -19.39
N PHE A 29 15.22 8.62 -20.48
CA PHE A 29 13.94 9.31 -20.74
C PHE A 29 12.96 9.35 -19.56
N LEU A 30 12.83 8.28 -18.76
CA LEU A 30 11.97 8.27 -17.56
C LEU A 30 12.36 9.31 -16.52
N LYS A 31 13.66 9.56 -16.36
CA LYS A 31 14.15 10.58 -15.46
C LYS A 31 13.69 11.96 -15.93
N LYS A 32 13.74 12.24 -17.23
CA LYS A 32 13.28 13.51 -17.80
C LYS A 32 11.78 13.73 -17.62
N ILE A 33 10.96 12.66 -17.78
CA ILE A 33 9.53 12.71 -17.45
C ILE A 33 9.32 13.08 -15.97
N ASN A 34 10.06 12.44 -15.06
CA ASN A 34 9.95 12.72 -13.63
C ASN A 34 10.44 14.13 -13.27
N ASP A 35 11.55 14.57 -13.85
CA ASP A 35 12.11 15.92 -13.63
C ASP A 35 11.10 16.99 -14.10
N ALA A 36 10.41 16.76 -15.22
CA ALA A 36 9.39 17.68 -15.75
C ALA A 36 8.17 17.84 -14.81
N ALA A 37 7.85 16.81 -14.04
CA ALA A 37 6.70 16.79 -13.14
C ALA A 37 7.06 17.04 -11.67
N TYR A 38 8.35 17.19 -11.35
CA TYR A 38 8.79 17.34 -9.96
C TYR A 38 8.23 18.61 -9.31
N ALA A 39 8.20 19.72 -10.05
CA ALA A 39 7.71 21.00 -9.53
C ALA A 39 6.22 20.96 -9.15
N SER A 40 5.41 20.16 -9.86
CA SER A 40 3.97 20.00 -9.55
C SER A 40 3.69 19.19 -8.29
N LEU A 41 4.70 18.54 -7.71
CA LEU A 41 4.60 17.88 -6.40
C LEU A 41 4.94 18.82 -5.24
N LEU A 42 5.03 20.13 -5.50
CA LEU A 42 5.34 21.17 -4.53
C LEU A 42 4.30 22.30 -4.64
N GLY A 43 4.09 23.02 -3.52
CA GLY A 43 3.20 24.19 -3.47
C GLY A 43 1.78 23.90 -3.96
N ASP A 44 1.22 24.83 -4.72
CA ASP A 44 -0.18 24.81 -5.19
C ASP A 44 -0.59 23.52 -5.94
N GLY A 45 0.35 22.90 -6.67
CA GLY A 45 0.12 21.62 -7.35
C GLY A 45 -0.20 20.50 -6.35
N LEU A 46 0.62 20.40 -5.29
CA LEU A 46 0.44 19.43 -4.21
C LEU A 46 -0.79 19.75 -3.37
N ASP A 47 -1.03 21.02 -3.06
CA ASP A 47 -2.18 21.45 -2.25
C ASP A 47 -3.50 21.06 -2.91
N ARG A 48 -3.62 21.26 -4.22
CA ARG A 48 -4.81 20.85 -4.99
C ARG A 48 -4.96 19.34 -5.07
N MET A 49 -3.87 18.58 -5.21
CA MET A 49 -3.92 17.11 -5.14
C MET A 49 -4.45 16.64 -3.79
N ASN A 50 -3.94 17.22 -2.69
CA ASN A 50 -4.38 16.91 -1.34
C ASN A 50 -5.84 17.31 -1.10
N GLU A 51 -6.28 18.45 -1.62
CA GLU A 51 -7.68 18.89 -1.54
C GLU A 51 -8.61 17.90 -2.26
N ASN A 52 -8.24 17.46 -3.46
CA ASN A 52 -9.01 16.48 -4.23
C ASN A 52 -9.05 15.11 -3.52
N MET A 53 -7.93 14.66 -2.97
CA MET A 53 -7.86 13.44 -2.15
C MET A 53 -8.78 13.55 -0.94
N ALA A 54 -8.75 14.67 -0.21
CA ALA A 54 -9.59 14.90 0.97
C ALA A 54 -11.08 14.91 0.62
N LYS A 55 -11.46 15.58 -0.47
CA LYS A 55 -12.84 15.57 -1.01
C LYS A 55 -13.28 14.14 -1.34
N ARG A 56 -12.39 13.33 -1.92
CA ARG A 56 -12.68 11.94 -2.28
C ARG A 56 -12.80 11.03 -1.06
N LEU A 57 -12.02 11.28 0.00
CA LEU A 57 -12.09 10.52 1.27
C LEU A 57 -13.41 10.71 2.01
N LYS A 58 -13.98 11.92 1.98
CA LYS A 58 -15.18 12.27 2.74
C LYS A 58 -16.32 11.23 2.64
N PRO A 59 -16.81 10.84 1.46
CA PRO A 59 -17.90 9.86 1.36
C PRO A 59 -17.55 8.48 1.93
N PHE A 60 -16.28 8.05 1.86
CA PHE A 60 -15.85 6.78 2.47
C PHE A 60 -15.90 6.84 3.99
N VAL A 61 -15.49 7.97 4.58
CA VAL A 61 -15.56 8.19 6.03
C VAL A 61 -17.01 8.29 6.51
N ASP A 62 -17.85 9.01 5.77
CA ASP A 62 -19.29 9.11 6.07
C ASP A 62 -19.94 7.70 6.06
N ALA A 63 -19.62 6.88 5.05
CA ALA A 63 -20.10 5.50 4.96
C ALA A 63 -19.57 4.62 6.09
N LEU A 64 -18.30 4.79 6.48
CA LEU A 64 -17.70 4.08 7.61
C LEU A 64 -18.41 4.40 8.93
N ALA A 65 -18.74 5.68 9.16
CA ALA A 65 -19.47 6.10 10.35
C ALA A 65 -20.89 5.48 10.41
N MET A 66 -21.54 5.33 9.26
CA MET A 66 -22.84 4.62 9.18
C MET A 66 -22.69 3.12 9.47
N HIS A 67 -21.66 2.47 8.92
CA HIS A 67 -21.36 1.04 9.17
C HIS A 67 -21.09 0.77 10.66
N ALA A 68 -20.32 1.65 11.31
CA ALA A 68 -20.01 1.55 12.73
C ALA A 68 -21.28 1.60 13.61
N ARG A 69 -22.25 2.45 13.25
CA ARG A 69 -23.55 2.52 13.97
C ARG A 69 -24.37 1.24 13.86
N ALA A 70 -24.22 0.49 12.76
CA ALA A 70 -24.88 -0.80 12.58
C ALA A 70 -24.22 -1.95 13.36
N SER A 71 -23.04 -1.74 13.96
CA SER A 71 -22.26 -2.77 14.67
C SER A 71 -21.93 -4.01 13.81
N GLU A 72 -21.80 -3.82 12.49
CA GLU A 72 -21.46 -4.91 11.57
C GLU A 72 -19.95 -5.09 11.45
N PRO A 73 -19.43 -6.33 11.37
CA PRO A 73 -18.02 -6.57 11.10
C PRO A 73 -17.55 -5.91 9.80
N LEU A 74 -16.36 -5.30 9.83
CA LEU A 74 -15.72 -4.68 8.67
C LEU A 74 -14.31 -5.23 8.51
N ASP A 75 -13.94 -5.61 7.29
CA ASP A 75 -12.54 -5.82 6.94
C ASP A 75 -11.85 -4.46 6.80
N LEU A 76 -11.29 -3.96 7.90
CA LEU A 76 -10.63 -2.67 7.96
C LEU A 76 -9.46 -2.58 6.97
N TYR A 77 -8.72 -3.67 6.75
CA TYR A 77 -7.61 -3.67 5.82
C TYR A 77 -8.11 -3.53 4.37
N ALA A 78 -9.15 -4.29 3.99
CA ALA A 78 -9.75 -4.16 2.67
C ALA A 78 -10.35 -2.75 2.47
N TRP A 79 -11.01 -2.20 3.48
CA TRP A 79 -11.57 -0.85 3.45
C TRP A 79 -10.49 0.22 3.30
N CYS A 80 -9.43 0.18 4.12
CA CYS A 80 -8.31 1.12 4.03
C CYS A 80 -7.64 1.03 2.65
N ARG A 81 -7.39 -0.19 2.18
CA ARG A 81 -6.79 -0.42 0.86
C ARG A 81 -7.61 0.22 -0.24
N HIS A 82 -8.90 -0.07 -0.31
CA HIS A 82 -9.79 0.46 -1.35
C HIS A 82 -9.94 1.98 -1.25
N THR A 83 -10.18 2.49 -0.04
CA THR A 83 -10.38 3.92 0.23
C THR A 83 -9.14 4.75 -0.13
N ILE A 84 -7.96 4.32 0.32
CA ILE A 84 -6.70 5.01 0.01
C ILE A 84 -6.38 4.89 -1.48
N THR A 85 -6.64 3.75 -2.10
CA THR A 85 -6.48 3.55 -3.55
C THR A 85 -7.27 4.61 -4.31
N LEU A 86 -8.58 4.67 -4.11
CA LEU A 86 -9.43 5.60 -4.84
C LEU A 86 -9.15 7.06 -4.48
N ALA A 87 -8.96 7.38 -3.21
CA ALA A 87 -8.67 8.75 -2.79
C ALA A 87 -7.38 9.29 -3.43
N SER A 88 -6.29 8.55 -3.34
CA SER A 88 -5.00 8.98 -3.89
C SER A 88 -5.04 9.04 -5.42
N THR A 89 -5.59 8.01 -6.07
CA THR A 89 -5.65 7.96 -7.53
C THR A 89 -6.60 8.99 -8.12
N SER A 90 -7.72 9.33 -7.47
CA SER A 90 -8.57 10.44 -7.87
C SER A 90 -7.88 11.80 -7.72
N GLY A 91 -6.99 11.95 -6.73
CA GLY A 91 -6.17 13.15 -6.58
C GLY A 91 -5.22 13.39 -7.77
N GLU A 92 -4.75 12.32 -8.41
CA GLU A 92 -3.86 12.36 -9.56
C GLU A 92 -4.57 12.36 -10.91
N PHE A 93 -5.48 11.41 -11.13
CA PHE A 93 -6.10 11.16 -12.44
C PHE A 93 -7.44 11.88 -12.63
N GLY A 94 -7.94 12.54 -11.59
CA GLY A 94 -9.19 13.30 -11.68
C GLY A 94 -10.43 12.43 -11.94
N PRO A 95 -11.48 12.98 -12.56
CA PRO A 95 -12.77 12.30 -12.72
C PRO A 95 -12.75 11.04 -13.58
N GLN A 96 -11.79 10.93 -14.51
CA GLN A 96 -11.65 9.77 -15.40
C GLN A 96 -10.71 8.70 -14.84
N ASN A 97 -10.44 8.72 -13.53
CA ASN A 97 -9.55 7.81 -12.85
C ASN A 97 -9.84 6.32 -13.21
N PRO A 98 -8.89 5.59 -13.82
CA PRO A 98 -9.07 4.19 -14.19
C PRO A 98 -9.42 3.26 -13.02
N PHE A 99 -9.02 3.62 -11.80
CA PHE A 99 -9.24 2.81 -10.60
C PHE A 99 -10.67 2.85 -10.09
N GLU A 100 -11.54 3.72 -10.62
CA GLU A 100 -12.98 3.67 -10.36
C GLU A 100 -13.61 2.33 -10.79
N SER A 101 -12.96 1.58 -11.70
CA SER A 101 -13.31 0.20 -12.01
C SER A 101 -12.67 -0.78 -11.00
N PRO A 102 -13.47 -1.56 -10.26
CA PRO A 102 -12.96 -2.61 -9.37
C PRO A 102 -12.10 -3.66 -10.10
N GLU A 103 -12.38 -3.91 -11.37
CA GLU A 103 -11.62 -4.83 -12.22
C GLU A 103 -10.21 -4.31 -12.48
N ILE A 104 -10.07 -3.01 -12.74
CA ILE A 104 -8.76 -2.36 -12.95
C ILE A 104 -7.99 -2.30 -11.63
N GLU A 105 -8.65 -1.97 -10.51
CA GLU A 105 -8.03 -2.03 -9.19
C GLU A 105 -7.50 -3.44 -8.89
N GLN A 106 -8.32 -4.48 -9.11
CA GLN A 106 -7.91 -5.86 -8.87
C GLN A 106 -6.78 -6.32 -9.82
N ALA A 107 -6.82 -5.89 -11.08
CA ALA A 107 -5.77 -6.15 -12.05
C ALA A 107 -4.46 -5.50 -11.59
N PHE A 108 -4.48 -4.25 -11.15
CA PHE A 108 -3.31 -3.56 -10.60
C PHE A 108 -2.69 -4.33 -9.44
N TRP A 109 -3.50 -4.77 -8.49
CA TRP A 109 -3.00 -5.55 -7.35
C TRP A 109 -2.45 -6.93 -7.74
N THR A 110 -2.94 -7.52 -8.82
CA THR A 110 -2.36 -8.75 -9.38
C THR A 110 -1.03 -8.49 -10.09
N PHE A 111 -0.92 -7.34 -10.76
CA PHE A 111 0.31 -6.88 -11.40
C PHE A 111 1.39 -6.57 -10.37
N GLU A 112 1.08 -5.81 -9.32
CA GLU A 112 1.98 -5.46 -8.21
C GLU A 112 2.63 -6.70 -7.59
N ARG A 113 1.81 -7.69 -7.20
CA ARG A 113 2.29 -8.96 -6.63
C ARG A 113 3.17 -9.76 -7.59
N SER A 114 3.11 -9.44 -8.88
CA SER A 114 3.88 -10.10 -9.93
C SER A 114 5.11 -9.31 -10.36
N LEU A 115 5.45 -8.18 -9.72
CA LEU A 115 6.61 -7.37 -10.12
C LEU A 115 7.94 -8.13 -10.06
N VAL A 116 8.17 -8.89 -8.99
CA VAL A 116 9.39 -9.71 -8.83
C VAL A 116 9.51 -10.77 -9.94
N PRO A 117 8.52 -11.65 -10.19
CA PRO A 117 8.64 -12.62 -11.28
C PRO A 117 8.67 -11.97 -12.67
N LEU A 118 8.01 -10.82 -12.88
CA LEU A 118 8.11 -10.05 -14.14
C LEU A 118 9.51 -9.46 -14.34
N ASN A 119 10.20 -9.07 -13.28
CA ASN A 119 11.56 -8.53 -13.38
C ASN A 119 12.62 -9.61 -13.62
N ILE A 120 12.49 -10.76 -12.95
CA ILE A 120 13.40 -11.92 -13.09
C ILE A 120 13.33 -12.50 -14.52
N ASN A 121 12.18 -12.38 -15.19
CA ASN A 121 11.99 -12.69 -16.62
C ASN A 121 12.42 -14.12 -17.04
N PHE A 122 12.35 -15.08 -16.12
CA PHE A 122 12.51 -16.49 -16.45
C PHE A 122 11.18 -17.06 -16.95
N LEU A 123 11.05 -17.20 -18.27
CA LEU A 123 9.84 -17.72 -18.96
C LEU A 123 8.53 -17.09 -18.41
N PRO A 124 8.34 -15.75 -18.49
CA PRO A 124 7.20 -15.06 -17.86
C PRO A 124 5.85 -15.53 -18.42
N ARG A 125 5.82 -16.01 -19.67
CA ARG A 125 4.68 -16.68 -20.28
C ARG A 125 4.30 -17.99 -19.59
N LEU A 126 5.05 -18.50 -18.63
CA LEU A 126 4.74 -19.69 -17.83
C LEU A 126 4.71 -19.34 -16.33
N THR A 127 5.67 -18.56 -15.85
CA THR A 127 5.85 -18.22 -14.43
C THR A 127 5.07 -17.00 -13.96
N ALA A 128 4.67 -16.11 -14.87
CA ALA A 128 4.02 -14.82 -14.55
C ALA A 128 2.79 -14.53 -15.45
N ARG A 129 2.13 -15.56 -16.00
CA ARG A 129 0.98 -15.40 -16.93
C ARG A 129 -0.11 -14.45 -16.39
N LYS A 130 -0.47 -14.62 -15.12
CA LYS A 130 -1.48 -13.78 -14.46
C LYS A 130 -1.00 -12.33 -14.36
N GLY A 131 0.25 -12.14 -13.94
CA GLY A 131 0.91 -10.83 -13.87
C GLY A 131 0.99 -10.12 -15.23
N LEU A 132 1.33 -10.86 -16.30
CA LEU A 132 1.35 -10.31 -17.66
C LEU A 132 -0.03 -9.83 -18.11
N ARG A 133 -1.06 -10.66 -17.94
CA ARG A 133 -2.44 -10.26 -18.30
C ARG A 133 -2.93 -9.09 -17.47
N ALA A 134 -2.63 -9.08 -16.18
CA ALA A 134 -2.94 -8.00 -15.27
C ALA A 134 -2.26 -6.69 -15.70
N ARG A 135 -0.97 -6.73 -15.99
CA ARG A 135 -0.21 -5.59 -16.51
C ARG A 135 -0.84 -5.00 -17.77
N GLU A 136 -1.09 -5.82 -18.79
CA GLU A 136 -1.69 -5.33 -20.04
C GLU A 136 -3.13 -4.83 -19.84
N THR A 137 -3.84 -5.30 -18.81
CA THR A 137 -5.17 -4.78 -18.47
C THR A 137 -5.07 -3.37 -17.89
N VAL A 138 -4.13 -3.13 -16.97
CA VAL A 138 -3.88 -1.79 -16.43
C VAL A 138 -3.40 -0.85 -17.54
N ILE A 139 -2.45 -1.26 -18.38
CA ILE A 139 -1.92 -0.43 -19.47
C ILE A 139 -3.03 0.00 -20.44
N ARG A 140 -3.90 -0.92 -20.87
CA ARG A 140 -5.06 -0.57 -21.72
C ARG A 140 -6.03 0.41 -21.07
N ALA A 141 -6.21 0.33 -19.74
CA ALA A 141 -7.03 1.30 -19.03
C ALA A 141 -6.41 2.70 -19.07
N PHE A 142 -5.08 2.80 -18.95
CA PHE A 142 -4.35 4.05 -19.13
C PHE A 142 -4.37 4.56 -20.58
N GLU A 143 -4.31 3.68 -21.58
CA GLU A 143 -4.52 4.05 -22.98
C GLU A 143 -5.89 4.71 -23.16
N THR A 144 -6.95 4.04 -22.69
CA THR A 144 -8.32 4.56 -22.75
C THR A 144 -8.45 5.92 -22.04
N TYR A 145 -7.81 6.06 -20.88
CA TYR A 145 -7.77 7.32 -20.14
C TYR A 145 -7.15 8.46 -20.96
N TYR A 146 -6.02 8.23 -21.63
CA TYR A 146 -5.38 9.25 -22.45
C TYR A 146 -6.16 9.53 -23.76
N GLU A 147 -6.75 8.50 -24.37
CA GLU A 147 -7.60 8.61 -25.57
C GLU A 147 -8.82 9.49 -25.31
N ASN A 148 -9.42 9.37 -24.12
CA ASN A 148 -10.57 10.17 -23.69
C ASN A 148 -10.18 11.54 -23.09
N ALA A 149 -8.94 11.98 -23.32
CA ALA A 149 -8.41 13.23 -22.81
C ALA A 149 -8.49 13.36 -21.26
N GLY A 150 -8.42 12.25 -20.53
CA GLY A 150 -8.48 12.24 -19.06
C GLY A 150 -7.38 13.09 -18.40
N HIS A 151 -6.25 13.25 -19.08
CA HIS A 151 -5.16 14.12 -18.64
C HIS A 151 -5.54 15.61 -18.53
N VAL A 152 -6.59 16.08 -19.22
CA VAL A 152 -7.02 17.49 -19.19
C VAL A 152 -7.53 17.89 -17.79
N ASP A 153 -8.27 17.01 -17.12
CA ASP A 153 -8.81 17.23 -15.78
C ASP A 153 -8.02 16.48 -14.70
N SER A 154 -6.75 16.17 -14.99
CA SER A 154 -5.84 15.49 -14.08
C SER A 154 -5.07 16.48 -13.20
N SER A 155 -4.28 15.97 -12.26
CA SER A 155 -3.34 16.80 -11.52
C SER A 155 -2.29 17.41 -12.45
N GLU A 156 -1.69 18.53 -12.01
CA GLU A 156 -0.56 19.12 -12.75
C GLU A 156 0.59 18.12 -12.92
N PHE A 157 0.75 17.19 -11.99
CA PHE A 157 1.72 16.09 -12.08
C PHE A 157 1.45 15.18 -13.27
N ILE A 158 0.23 14.63 -13.39
CA ILE A 158 -0.10 13.76 -14.53
C ILE A 158 -0.09 14.52 -15.86
N TYR A 159 -0.60 15.76 -15.86
CA TYR A 159 -0.59 16.60 -17.06
C TYR A 159 0.82 16.95 -17.53
N ALA A 160 1.73 17.34 -16.64
CA ALA A 160 3.11 17.67 -17.00
C ALA A 160 3.86 16.47 -17.60
N ARG A 161 3.66 15.27 -17.04
CA ARG A 161 4.24 14.02 -17.56
C ARG A 161 3.73 13.68 -18.94
N TRP A 162 2.42 13.77 -19.15
CA TRP A 162 1.80 13.55 -20.45
C TRP A 162 2.30 14.57 -21.47
N LYS A 163 2.28 15.87 -21.12
CA LYS A 163 2.70 16.96 -21.99
C LYS A 163 4.15 16.77 -22.45
N PHE A 164 5.06 16.46 -21.54
CA PHE A 164 6.47 16.22 -21.88
C PHE A 164 6.63 15.09 -22.91
N GLN A 165 5.94 13.95 -22.70
CA GLN A 165 6.02 12.81 -23.61
C GLN A 165 5.35 13.09 -24.95
N ASN A 166 4.20 13.76 -24.93
CA ASN A 166 3.44 14.16 -26.11
C ASN A 166 4.22 15.16 -26.99
N ASP A 167 4.81 16.19 -26.38
CA ASP A 167 5.63 17.19 -27.07
C ASP A 167 6.89 16.55 -27.70
N ALA A 168 7.39 15.44 -27.12
CA ALA A 168 8.47 14.63 -27.68
C ALA A 168 8.01 13.68 -28.82
N GLY A 169 6.75 13.72 -29.25
CA GLY A 169 6.22 12.86 -30.31
C GLY A 169 6.08 11.40 -29.88
N THR A 170 5.81 11.14 -28.59
CA THR A 170 5.60 9.78 -28.08
C THR A 170 4.22 9.27 -28.46
N PRO A 171 4.10 8.10 -29.15
CA PRO A 171 2.81 7.49 -29.39
C PRO A 171 2.06 7.24 -28.09
N LEU A 172 0.74 7.45 -28.08
CA LEU A 172 -0.09 7.34 -26.87
C LEU A 172 0.06 5.98 -26.16
N HIS A 173 0.09 4.87 -26.90
CA HIS A 173 0.35 3.54 -26.34
C HIS A 173 1.66 3.48 -25.54
N ASP A 174 2.71 4.17 -26.00
CA ASP A 174 4.00 4.21 -25.30
C ASP A 174 3.99 5.20 -24.12
N ILE A 175 3.10 6.22 -24.14
CA ILE A 175 2.83 7.10 -23.00
C ILE A 175 2.09 6.33 -21.90
N ALA A 176 1.14 5.45 -22.22
CA ALA A 176 0.35 4.76 -21.20
C ALA A 176 1.16 3.78 -20.33
N ARG A 177 2.22 3.17 -20.88
CA ARG A 177 3.06 2.18 -20.18
C ARG A 177 3.78 2.71 -18.92
N PRO A 178 4.52 3.82 -18.97
CA PRO A 178 5.15 4.39 -17.77
C PRO A 178 4.11 4.91 -16.77
N GLU A 179 2.96 5.39 -17.25
CA GLU A 179 1.90 5.97 -16.40
C GLU A 179 1.15 4.88 -15.63
N ALA A 180 0.98 3.68 -16.20
CA ALA A 180 0.53 2.48 -15.48
C ALA A 180 1.44 2.08 -14.31
N GLY A 181 2.67 2.61 -14.26
CA GLY A 181 3.62 2.42 -13.16
C GLY A 181 3.52 3.44 -12.04
N ILE A 182 2.92 4.61 -12.27
CA ILE A 182 2.80 5.67 -11.26
C ILE A 182 2.04 5.21 -10.00
N PRO A 183 0.92 4.47 -10.11
CA PRO A 183 0.21 3.99 -8.94
C PRO A 183 1.06 3.09 -8.03
N LEU A 184 2.15 2.48 -8.54
CA LEU A 184 3.08 1.74 -7.69
C LEU A 184 3.77 2.66 -6.67
N GLY A 185 4.25 3.83 -7.09
CA GLY A 185 4.88 4.80 -6.21
C GLY A 185 3.89 5.41 -5.21
N LEU A 186 2.64 5.57 -5.64
CA LEU A 186 1.56 6.16 -4.85
C LEU A 186 0.99 5.22 -3.78
N MET A 187 0.80 3.93 -4.12
CA MET A 187 -0.05 3.03 -3.34
C MET A 187 0.70 1.91 -2.61
N THR A 188 1.83 1.44 -3.15
CA THR A 188 2.51 0.25 -2.58
C THR A 188 3.19 0.54 -1.24
N ASN A 189 3.56 1.79 -0.96
CA ASN A 189 4.08 2.15 0.34
C ASN A 189 2.99 2.13 1.43
N THR A 190 1.72 2.26 1.04
CA THR A 190 0.59 2.43 1.96
C THR A 190 -0.23 1.14 2.16
N ASN A 191 -0.29 0.25 1.16
CA ASN A 191 -1.32 -0.81 1.10
C ASN A 191 -0.80 -2.22 0.71
N ASN A 192 0.17 -2.75 1.47
CA ASN A 192 0.90 -3.97 1.08
C ASN A 192 0.61 -5.26 1.88
N GLY A 193 -0.50 -5.34 2.61
CA GLY A 193 -0.85 -6.52 3.42
C GLY A 193 0.11 -6.76 4.59
N LYS A 194 0.95 -5.76 4.85
CA LYS A 194 1.90 -5.67 5.95
C LYS A 194 1.20 -5.02 7.16
N PRO A 195 1.79 -5.12 8.36
CA PRO A 195 1.39 -4.28 9.47
C PRO A 195 1.33 -2.82 9.01
N PHE A 196 0.22 -2.15 9.29
CA PHE A 196 0.03 -0.75 8.95
C PHE A 196 -0.33 0.04 10.19
N GLN A 197 0.11 1.30 10.23
CA GLN A 197 -0.02 2.17 11.38
C GLN A 197 -1.15 3.16 11.12
N VAL A 198 -2.07 3.28 12.07
CA VAL A 198 -3.14 4.28 12.06
C VAL A 198 -2.90 5.23 13.23
N MET A 199 -2.96 6.53 12.95
CA MET A 199 -2.94 7.53 14.01
C MET A 199 -4.32 7.59 14.64
N THR A 200 -4.39 7.31 15.93
CA THR A 200 -5.59 7.43 16.75
C THR A 200 -5.42 8.59 17.74
N ASP A 201 -6.50 8.96 18.40
CA ASP A 201 -6.51 9.84 19.58
C ASP A 201 -5.55 9.37 20.69
N MET A 202 -5.35 8.05 20.81
CA MET A 202 -4.43 7.42 21.76
C MET A 202 -2.99 7.32 21.24
N GLY A 203 -2.68 7.94 20.09
CA GLY A 203 -1.40 7.84 19.42
C GLY A 203 -1.36 6.74 18.35
N PRO A 204 -0.16 6.34 17.90
CA PRO A 204 -0.04 5.40 16.79
C PRO A 204 -0.40 3.96 17.18
N VAL A 205 -1.38 3.38 16.47
CA VAL A 205 -1.79 1.98 16.62
C VAL A 205 -1.36 1.18 15.40
N ILE A 206 -0.68 0.06 15.61
CA ILE A 206 -0.28 -0.85 14.54
C ILE A 206 -1.35 -1.95 14.40
N PHE A 207 -1.98 -1.99 13.24
CA PHE A 207 -2.87 -3.06 12.83
C PHE A 207 -2.06 -4.14 12.14
N ILE A 208 -2.18 -5.38 12.63
CA ILE A 208 -1.52 -6.56 12.07
C ILE A 208 -2.56 -7.46 11.40
N ASN A 209 -2.19 -8.04 10.26
CA ASN A 209 -3.02 -9.03 9.58
C ASN A 209 -3.29 -10.24 10.50
N PRO A 210 -4.48 -10.87 10.47
CA PRO A 210 -4.79 -12.05 11.29
C PRO A 210 -3.73 -13.16 11.23
N SER A 211 -3.17 -13.46 10.05
CA SER A 211 -2.12 -14.47 9.91
C SER A 211 -0.84 -14.12 10.66
N LEU A 212 -0.47 -12.83 10.70
CA LEU A 212 0.70 -12.36 11.46
C LEU A 212 0.38 -12.33 12.96
N ALA A 213 -0.85 -11.97 13.33
CA ALA A 213 -1.30 -12.06 14.71
C ALA A 213 -1.24 -13.50 15.22
N ASP A 214 -1.64 -14.47 14.39
CA ASP A 214 -1.57 -15.88 14.73
C ASP A 214 -0.11 -16.38 14.78
N GLU A 215 0.76 -15.93 13.87
CA GLU A 215 2.19 -16.21 13.96
C GLU A 215 2.79 -15.68 15.28
N ILE A 216 2.52 -14.42 15.62
CA ILE A 216 3.01 -13.78 16.85
C ILE A 216 2.47 -14.49 18.10
N ARG A 217 1.18 -14.84 18.12
CA ARG A 217 0.54 -15.54 19.25
C ARG A 217 1.11 -16.93 19.49
N ASN A 218 1.63 -17.58 18.45
CA ASN A 218 2.14 -18.94 18.50
C ASN A 218 3.67 -19.01 18.35
N ASP A 219 4.39 -17.88 18.43
CA ASP A 219 5.85 -17.86 18.39
C ASP A 219 6.41 -18.19 19.78
N ASP A 220 7.04 -19.36 19.90
CA ASP A 220 7.70 -19.83 21.13
C ASP A 220 8.72 -18.83 21.72
N ARG A 221 9.28 -17.92 20.91
CA ARG A 221 10.22 -16.89 21.37
C ARG A 221 9.52 -15.75 22.11
N LEU A 222 8.22 -15.57 21.88
CA LEU A 222 7.36 -14.56 22.50
C LEU A 222 6.52 -15.13 23.65
N ASP A 223 6.81 -16.37 24.05
CA ASP A 223 6.18 -16.99 25.21
C ASP A 223 6.65 -16.32 26.51
N PHE A 224 5.68 -15.75 27.24
CA PHE A 224 5.95 -14.99 28.46
C PHE A 224 6.59 -15.84 29.56
N ASN A 225 6.15 -17.10 29.72
CA ASN A 225 6.70 -17.99 30.74
C ASN A 225 8.16 -18.34 30.41
N ARG A 226 8.46 -18.65 29.15
CA ARG A 226 9.82 -18.89 28.67
C ARG A 226 10.71 -17.66 28.83
N PHE A 227 10.19 -16.46 28.57
CA PHE A 227 10.90 -15.21 28.85
C PHE A 227 11.25 -15.09 30.34
N LEU A 228 10.30 -15.33 31.24
CA LEU A 228 10.54 -15.29 32.69
C LEU A 228 11.55 -16.35 33.12
N HIS A 229 11.45 -17.58 32.61
CA HIS A 229 12.41 -18.63 32.89
C HIS A 229 13.83 -18.21 32.54
N ARG A 230 14.01 -17.56 31.38
CA ARG A 230 15.30 -17.04 30.92
C ARG A 230 15.77 -15.83 31.73
N MET A 231 14.89 -14.87 32.02
CA MET A 231 15.22 -13.64 32.76
C MET A 231 15.63 -13.94 34.20
N PHE A 232 14.93 -14.86 34.85
CA PHE A 232 15.23 -15.28 36.22
C PHE A 232 16.24 -16.43 36.30
N LEU A 233 16.85 -16.79 35.17
CA LEU A 233 17.93 -17.79 35.09
C LEU A 233 17.54 -19.14 35.72
N THR A 234 16.26 -19.49 35.66
CA THR A 234 15.68 -20.65 36.34
C THR A 234 16.20 -22.00 35.83
N GLN A 235 16.89 -21.99 34.69
CA GLN A 235 17.61 -23.13 34.14
C GLN A 235 18.88 -23.53 34.94
N TYR A 236 19.34 -22.70 35.88
CA TYR A 236 20.53 -23.00 36.68
C TYR A 236 20.19 -23.73 38.00
N PRO A 237 21.02 -24.71 38.43
CA PRO A 237 20.79 -25.44 39.68
C PRO A 237 20.69 -24.52 40.90
N GLY A 238 19.73 -24.79 41.81
CA GLY A 238 19.53 -24.02 43.04
C GLY A 238 18.47 -22.92 42.94
N LEU A 239 17.88 -22.71 41.76
CA LEU A 239 16.75 -21.80 41.52
C LEU A 239 15.42 -22.53 41.26
N ASP A 240 15.32 -23.80 41.67
CA ASP A 240 14.15 -24.66 41.43
C ASP A 240 12.86 -24.10 42.05
N ALA A 241 12.97 -23.41 43.19
CA ALA A 241 11.86 -22.72 43.83
C ALA A 241 11.37 -21.49 43.04
N VAL A 242 12.23 -20.86 42.24
CA VAL A 242 11.86 -19.76 41.34
C VAL A 242 11.31 -20.33 40.03
N ALA A 243 11.87 -21.44 39.55
CA ALA A 243 11.35 -22.17 38.39
C ALA A 243 9.89 -22.62 38.60
N SER A 244 9.55 -23.08 39.81
CA SER A 244 8.18 -23.52 40.14
C SER A 244 7.14 -22.39 40.20
N LEU A 245 7.57 -21.12 40.34
CA LEU A 245 6.67 -19.96 40.28
C LEU A 245 6.15 -19.68 38.87
N PHE A 246 6.89 -20.12 37.84
CA PHE A 246 6.61 -19.81 36.43
C PHE A 246 6.25 -21.04 35.58
N GLY A 247 6.21 -22.23 36.18
CA GLY A 247 5.87 -23.46 35.48
C GLY A 247 4.41 -23.53 35.01
N ASP A 248 4.10 -24.55 34.20
CA ASP A 248 2.83 -24.79 33.48
C ASP A 248 1.54 -24.76 34.33
N HIS A 249 1.67 -24.75 35.65
CA HIS A 249 0.55 -24.74 36.60
C HIS A 249 0.34 -23.41 37.33
N SER A 250 1.09 -22.34 37.04
CA SER A 250 0.88 -21.01 37.66
C SER A 250 -0.30 -20.24 37.03
N GLU A 251 -1.46 -20.90 36.91
CA GLU A 251 -2.71 -20.28 36.42
C GLU A 251 -3.00 -18.98 37.15
N VAL A 252 -2.72 -18.89 38.45
CA VAL A 252 -2.98 -17.69 39.26
C VAL A 252 -2.17 -16.49 38.80
N PHE A 253 -0.87 -16.66 38.49
CA PHE A 253 0.00 -15.56 38.07
C PHE A 253 -0.42 -15.05 36.69
N THR A 254 -0.58 -15.97 35.73
CA THR A 254 -1.03 -15.66 34.37
C THR A 254 -2.44 -15.07 34.35
N THR A 255 -3.36 -15.59 35.17
CA THR A 255 -4.73 -15.10 35.30
C THR A 255 -4.77 -13.73 35.94
N THR A 256 -3.94 -13.46 36.95
CA THR A 256 -3.88 -12.15 37.60
C THR A 256 -3.35 -11.09 36.63
N ILE A 257 -2.30 -11.39 35.86
CA ILE A 257 -1.78 -10.50 34.82
C ILE A 257 -2.84 -10.27 33.74
N ARG A 258 -3.48 -11.34 33.23
CA ARG A 258 -4.53 -11.25 32.22
C ARG A 258 -5.69 -10.39 32.73
N LYS A 259 -6.17 -10.63 33.95
CA LYS A 259 -7.27 -9.89 34.56
C LYS A 259 -6.91 -8.42 34.75
N ASN A 260 -5.71 -8.11 35.21
CA ASN A 260 -5.26 -6.74 35.37
C ASN A 260 -5.09 -6.03 34.01
N LEU A 261 -4.50 -6.67 33.00
CA LEU A 261 -4.42 -6.12 31.64
C LEU A 261 -5.80 -5.88 31.03
N THR A 262 -6.75 -6.80 31.24
CA THR A 262 -8.15 -6.62 30.81
C THR A 262 -8.80 -5.45 31.56
N HIS A 263 -8.57 -5.28 32.86
CA HIS A 263 -9.08 -4.12 33.60
C HIS A 263 -8.47 -2.80 33.10
N PHE A 264 -7.18 -2.77 32.76
CA PHE A 264 -6.55 -1.61 32.13
C PHE A 264 -7.17 -1.32 30.76
N LEU A 265 -7.39 -2.34 29.93
CA LEU A 265 -8.06 -2.19 28.64
C LEU A 265 -9.52 -1.69 28.79
N VAL A 266 -10.25 -2.18 29.80
CA VAL A 266 -11.61 -1.70 30.09
C VAL A 266 -11.60 -0.23 30.51
N GLY A 267 -10.66 0.18 31.37
CA GLY A 267 -10.49 1.59 31.76
C GLY A 267 -10.20 2.50 30.56
N ILE A 268 -9.36 2.05 29.64
CA ILE A 268 -9.01 2.77 28.41
C ILE A 268 -10.23 2.89 27.47
N ILE A 269 -11.05 1.84 27.35
CA ILE A 269 -12.26 1.85 26.50
C ILE A 269 -13.35 2.75 27.11
N SER A 270 -13.48 2.79 28.44
CA SER A 270 -14.47 3.66 29.11
C SER A 270 -14.16 5.15 28.97
N ASP A 271 -12.87 5.53 28.95
CA ASP A 271 -12.49 6.93 28.72
C ASP A 271 -12.74 7.34 27.25
N ALA A 272 -12.42 6.48 26.28
CA ALA A 272 -12.67 6.74 24.86
C ALA A 272 -14.17 6.83 24.49
N THR A 273 -15.06 6.17 25.25
CA THR A 273 -16.52 6.25 25.04
C THR A 273 -17.16 7.45 25.73
N ALA A 274 -16.48 8.10 26.68
CA ALA A 274 -16.93 9.31 27.34
C ALA A 274 -16.66 10.60 26.53
N GLU A 275 -15.74 10.55 25.55
CA GLU A 275 -15.38 11.68 24.68
C GLU A 275 -16.15 11.70 23.33
N LEU A 276 -17.01 10.72 23.07
CA LEU A 276 -17.88 10.74 21.89
C LEU A 276 -19.19 11.50 22.20
N PRO A 277 -19.58 12.52 21.40
CA PRO A 277 -20.81 13.28 21.59
C PRO A 277 -22.09 12.49 21.29
#